data_AF-A0A2S9FR98-F1
#
_entry.id   AF-A0A2S9FR98-F1
#
_cell.length_a   1.000
_cell.length_b   1.000
_cell.length_c   1.000
_cell.angle_alpha   90.00
_cell.angle_beta   90.00
_cell.angle_gamma   90.00
#
_symmetry.space_group_name_H-M   'P 1'
#
loop_
_entity.id
_entity.type
_entity.pdbx_description
1 polymer ?
#
loop_
_entity_poly.entity_id
_entity_poly.type
_entity_poly.pdbx_seq_one_letter_code
_entity_poly.pdbx_strand_id
1 'polypeptide(L)'
;DAVAELIRSRIGAGRVHLVGYSLGSQVGVQLLATEPELVDRAAGTLLTMVPHSTARSMQFLAERLARMRSFRRLINRLLTARQVPIPKAKIHDYRQ
;
A
#
# COMPACT_ATOMS: atom_id res chain seq x y z
N ASP A 1 0.98 -22.39 -6.21
CA ASP A 1 1.08 -21.16 -7.05
C ASP A 1 2.51 -21.01 -7.57
N ALA A 2 2.74 -20.69 -8.84
CA ALA A 2 4.08 -20.73 -9.45
C ALA A 2 5.12 -19.85 -8.72
N VAL A 3 4.67 -18.75 -8.11
CA VAL A 3 5.52 -17.86 -7.30
C VAL A 3 5.92 -18.51 -5.98
N ALA A 4 5.02 -19.28 -5.34
CA ALA A 4 5.31 -20.01 -4.12
C ALA A 4 6.38 -21.10 -4.35
N GLU A 5 6.26 -21.83 -5.46
CA GLU A 5 7.27 -22.82 -5.87
C GLU A 5 8.62 -22.17 -6.16
N LEU A 6 8.62 -21.03 -6.86
CA LEU A 6 9.83 -20.26 -7.10
C LEU A 6 10.47 -19.83 -5.77
N ILE A 7 9.69 -19.29 -4.83
CA ILE A 7 10.19 -18.90 -3.50
C ILE A 7 10.82 -20.11 -2.80
N ARG A 8 10.11 -21.24 -2.73
CA ARG A 8 10.61 -22.49 -2.11
C ARG A 8 11.88 -23.02 -2.79
N SER A 9 12.01 -22.86 -4.10
CA SER A 9 13.22 -23.26 -4.83
C SER A 9 14.44 -22.39 -4.51
N ARG A 10 14.21 -21.16 -4.03
CA ARG A 10 15.25 -20.16 -3.74
C ARG A 10 15.61 -20.08 -2.27
N ILE A 11 14.66 -20.36 -1.38
CA ILE A 11 14.90 -20.37 0.06
C ILE A 11 15.10 -21.82 0.52
N GLY A 12 16.22 -22.11 1.16
CA GLY A 12 16.50 -23.46 1.65
C GLY A 12 15.57 -23.88 2.80
N ALA A 13 15.23 -22.94 3.69
CA ALA A 13 14.27 -23.13 4.76
C ALA A 13 13.78 -21.75 5.26
N GLY A 14 12.63 -21.73 5.94
CA GLY A 14 12.10 -20.55 6.61
C GLY A 14 11.01 -19.82 5.82
N ARG A 15 10.76 -18.57 6.19
CA ARG A 15 9.69 -17.71 5.68
C ARG A 15 10.26 -16.44 5.08
N VAL A 16 9.52 -15.83 4.15
CA VAL A 16 9.96 -14.61 3.45
C VAL A 16 9.33 -13.34 4.04
N HIS A 17 10.07 -12.24 3.94
CA HIS A 17 9.49 -10.89 4.01
C HIS A 17 9.13 -10.44 2.61
N LEU A 18 7.84 -10.24 2.40
CA LEU A 18 7.30 -9.93 1.10
C LEU A 18 7.16 -8.41 0.92
N VAL A 19 7.77 -7.87 -0.14
CA VAL A 19 7.60 -6.47 -0.55
C VAL A 19 7.01 -6.42 -1.95
N GLY A 20 5.81 -5.85 -2.07
CA GLY A 20 5.07 -5.82 -3.34
C GLY A 20 4.71 -4.41 -3.81
N TYR A 21 4.91 -4.14 -5.10
CA TYR A 21 4.45 -2.90 -5.75
C TYR A 21 3.50 -3.23 -6.90
N SER A 22 2.36 -2.51 -6.96
CA SER A 22 1.35 -2.68 -8.02
C SER A 22 0.93 -4.16 -8.13
N LEU A 23 1.14 -4.81 -9.28
CA LEU A 23 0.87 -6.23 -9.49
C LEU A 23 1.60 -7.14 -8.48
N GLY A 24 2.84 -6.81 -8.12
CA GLY A 24 3.58 -7.58 -7.11
C GLY A 24 2.90 -7.56 -5.74
N SER A 25 2.19 -6.48 -5.41
CA SER A 25 1.38 -6.44 -4.18
C SER A 25 0.12 -7.30 -4.29
N GLN A 26 -0.48 -7.43 -5.48
CA GLN A 26 -1.62 -8.33 -5.70
C GLN A 26 -1.20 -9.79 -5.56
N VAL A 27 -0.11 -10.18 -6.22
CA VAL A 27 0.50 -11.50 -6.06
C VAL A 27 0.85 -11.79 -4.60
N GLY A 28 1.32 -10.77 -3.88
CA GLY A 28 1.58 -10.87 -2.45
C GLY A 28 0.36 -11.16 -1.59
N VAL A 29 -0.77 -10.50 -1.88
CA VAL A 29 -2.05 -10.78 -1.20
C VAL A 29 -2.52 -12.20 -1.51
N GLN A 30 -2.36 -12.66 -2.75
CA GLN A 30 -2.68 -14.03 -3.14
C GLN A 30 -1.84 -15.05 -2.36
N LEU A 31 -0.52 -14.86 -2.29
CA LEU A 31 0.37 -15.70 -1.49
C LEU A 31 -0.01 -15.73 -0.01
N LEU A 32 -0.38 -14.59 0.58
CA LEU A 32 -0.87 -14.54 1.96
C LEU A 32 -2.19 -15.32 2.15
N ALA A 33 -3.02 -15.40 1.11
CA ALA A 33 -4.29 -16.10 1.16
C ALA A 33 -4.15 -17.61 0.92
N THR A 34 -3.21 -18.03 0.08
CA THR A 34 -3.07 -19.42 -0.36
C THR A 34 -1.94 -20.19 0.31
N GLU A 35 -0.86 -19.53 0.70
CA GLU A 35 0.35 -20.14 1.27
C GLU A 35 0.89 -19.29 2.45
N PRO A 36 0.06 -18.97 3.47
CA PRO A 36 0.41 -18.05 4.55
C PRO A 36 1.65 -18.47 5.35
N GLU A 37 1.92 -19.78 5.43
CA GLU A 37 3.09 -20.34 6.12
C GLU A 37 4.42 -19.98 5.45
N LEU A 38 4.41 -19.54 4.19
CA LEU A 38 5.61 -19.06 3.51
C LEU A 38 5.98 -17.62 3.89
N VAL A 39 5.07 -16.85 4.49
CA VAL A 39 5.25 -15.40 4.69
C VAL A 39 5.35 -15.07 6.18
N ASP A 40 6.43 -14.39 6.59
CA ASP A 40 6.55 -13.86 7.96
C ASP A 40 5.98 -12.45 8.07
N ARG A 41 6.29 -11.58 7.10
CA ARG A 41 5.77 -10.22 7.04
C ARG A 41 5.51 -9.82 5.59
N ALA A 42 4.56 -8.91 5.40
CA ALA A 42 4.27 -8.33 4.11
C ALA A 42 4.11 -6.82 4.20
N ALA A 43 4.71 -6.11 3.24
CA ALA A 43 4.49 -4.69 3.01
C ALA A 43 4.21 -4.49 1.52
N GLY A 44 3.18 -3.74 1.17
CA GLY A 44 2.83 -3.56 -0.23
C GLY A 44 2.08 -2.27 -0.50
N THR A 45 2.25 -1.77 -1.72
CA THR A 45 1.48 -0.63 -2.24
C THR A 45 0.78 -1.06 -3.51
N LEU A 46 -0.55 -0.99 -3.48
CA LEU A 46 -1.40 -1.19 -4.65
C LEU A 46 -1.59 0.14 -5.38
N LEU A 47 -1.37 0.12 -6.69
CA LEU A 47 -1.90 1.17 -7.54
C LEU A 47 -3.36 0.83 -7.81
N THR A 48 -4.28 1.55 -7.18
CA THR A 48 -5.68 1.47 -7.57
C THR A 48 -5.83 2.16 -8.93
N MET A 49 -5.96 1.37 -9.99
CA MET A 49 -6.39 1.91 -11.28
C MET A 49 -7.88 2.26 -11.16
N VAL A 50 -8.17 3.54 -11.04
CA VAL A 50 -9.55 4.05 -11.06
C VAL A 50 -9.93 4.21 -12.53
N PRO A 51 -11.01 3.56 -13.02
CA PRO A 51 -11.47 3.74 -14.40
C PRO A 51 -11.65 5.23 -14.70
N HIS A 52 -11.29 5.69 -15.90
CA HIS A 52 -11.31 7.11 -16.24
C HIS A 52 -12.70 7.75 -16.05
N SER A 53 -13.77 6.99 -16.30
CA SER A 53 -15.17 7.40 -16.05
C SER A 53 -15.47 7.61 -14.56
N THR A 54 -14.97 6.73 -13.71
CA THR A 54 -15.09 6.81 -12.25
C THR A 54 -14.23 7.93 -11.70
N ALA A 55 -13.03 8.15 -12.26
CA ALA A 55 -12.13 9.24 -11.88
C ALA A 55 -12.76 10.61 -12.19
N ARG A 56 -13.35 10.80 -13.38
CA ARG A 56 -14.05 12.05 -13.74
C ARG A 56 -15.25 12.31 -12.83
N SER A 57 -16.04 11.27 -12.54
CA SER A 57 -17.19 11.37 -11.63
C SER A 57 -16.74 11.72 -10.20
N MET A 58 -15.67 11.10 -9.72
CA MET A 58 -15.07 11.41 -8.42
C MET A 58 -14.48 12.83 -8.37
N GLN A 59 -13.83 13.29 -9.43
CA GLN A 59 -13.31 14.66 -9.52
C GLN A 59 -14.45 15.69 -9.48
N PHE A 60 -15.52 15.49 -10.27
CA PHE A 60 -16.68 16.36 -10.27
C PHE A 60 -17.37 16.42 -8.90
N LEU A 61 -17.52 15.26 -8.25
CA LEU A 61 -18.06 15.19 -6.90
C LEU A 61 -17.13 15.87 -5.89
N ALA A 62 -15.82 15.62 -5.98
CA ALA A 62 -14.82 16.24 -5.12
C ALA A 62 -14.81 17.76 -5.26
N GLU A 63 -14.95 18.32 -6.47
CA GLU A 63 -15.05 19.77 -6.70
C GLU A 63 -16.33 20.38 -6.11
N ARG A 64 -17.47 19.68 -6.22
CA ARG A 64 -18.71 20.12 -5.57
C ARG A 64 -18.60 20.08 -4.05
N LEU A 65 -17.99 19.02 -3.50
CA LEU A 65 -17.80 18.87 -2.07
C LEU A 65 -16.74 19.86 -1.54
N ALA A 66 -15.66 20.11 -2.26
CA ALA A 66 -14.58 21.03 -1.87
C ALA A 66 -15.03 22.49 -1.75
N ARG A 67 -16.07 22.89 -2.51
CA ARG A 67 -16.72 24.20 -2.37
C ARG A 67 -17.48 24.35 -1.05
N MET A 68 -17.80 23.25 -0.35
CA MET A 68 -18.41 23.31 0.98
C MET A 68 -17.33 23.56 2.05
N ARG A 69 -17.47 24.67 2.77
CA ARG A 69 -16.54 25.10 3.82
C ARG A 69 -16.41 24.07 4.96
N SER A 70 -17.47 23.32 5.24
CA SER A 70 -17.50 22.21 6.22
C SER A 70 -16.66 21.01 5.76
N PHE A 71 -16.81 20.62 4.49
CA PHE A 71 -16.06 19.52 3.90
C PHE A 71 -14.56 19.83 3.84
N ARG A 72 -14.18 21.05 3.45
CA ARG A 72 -12.77 21.50 3.49
C ARG A 72 -12.17 21.41 4.89
N ARG A 73 -12.92 21.81 5.93
CA ARG A 73 -12.46 21.68 7.32
C ARG A 73 -12.33 20.22 7.75
N LEU A 74 -13.27 19.36 7.37
CA LEU A 74 -13.25 17.93 7.68
C LEU A 74 -12.03 17.24 7.04
N ILE A 75 -11.80 17.46 5.73
CA ILE A 75 -10.66 16.88 5.01
C ILE A 75 -9.34 17.36 5.63
N ASN A 76 -9.19 18.66 5.90
CA ASN A 76 -8.00 19.16 6.58
C ASN A 76 -7.82 18.50 7.96
N ARG A 77 -8.89 18.35 8.75
CA ARG A 77 -8.81 17.67 10.05
C ARG A 77 -8.37 16.21 9.92
N LEU A 78 -8.90 15.48 8.93
CA LEU A 78 -8.55 14.07 8.69
C LEU A 78 -7.12 13.90 8.16
N LEU A 79 -6.70 14.75 7.23
CA LEU A 79 -5.34 14.70 6.67
C LEU A 79 -4.30 15.13 7.70
N THR A 80 -4.59 16.14 8.52
CA THR A 80 -3.71 16.55 9.63
C THR A 80 -3.68 15.49 10.74
N ALA A 81 -4.81 14.84 11.05
CA ALA A 81 -4.84 13.73 12.00
C ALA A 81 -4.02 12.50 11.54
N ARG A 82 -3.78 12.37 10.22
CA ARG A 82 -2.94 11.33 9.63
C ARG A 82 -1.48 11.72 9.48
N GLN A 83 -1.10 12.95 9.82
CA GLN A 83 0.30 13.32 9.97
C GLN A 83 0.79 12.78 11.32
N VAL A 84 1.02 11.47 11.38
CA VAL A 84 1.96 10.91 12.35
C VAL A 84 3.28 11.66 12.10
N PRO A 85 3.90 12.28 13.11
CA PRO A 85 5.16 12.98 12.91
C PRO A 85 6.15 12.02 12.28
N ILE A 86 6.46 12.24 11.00
CA ILE A 86 7.45 11.43 10.28
C ILE A 86 8.77 11.68 11.02
N PRO A 87 9.36 10.65 11.68
CA PRO A 87 10.63 10.82 12.35
C PRO A 87 11.64 11.33 11.31
N LYS A 88 12.35 12.41 11.64
CA LYS A 88 13.40 12.92 10.75
C LYS A 88 14.35 11.77 10.42
N ALA A 89 14.55 11.51 9.13
CA ALA A 89 15.44 10.46 8.67
C ALA A 89 16.82 10.66 9.30
N LYS A 90 17.25 9.71 10.14
CA LYS A 90 18.59 9.68 10.70
C LYS A 90 19.51 9.10 9.64
N ILE A 91 20.00 9.96 8.75
CA ILE A 91 20.87 9.59 7.62
C ILE A 91 22.09 8.78 8.10
N HIS A 92 22.54 9.02 9.34
CA HIS A 92 23.64 8.29 9.97
C HIS A 92 23.34 6.81 10.26
N ASP A 93 22.08 6.41 10.39
CA ASP A 93 21.68 5.02 10.73
C ASP A 93 21.74 4.09 9.49
N TYR A 94 21.85 4.65 8.27
CA TYR A 94 21.91 3.90 7.01
C TYR A 94 23.33 3.58 6.52
N ARG A 95 24.37 4.00 7.24
CA ARG A 95 25.78 3.79 6.87
C ARG A 95 26.47 2.70 7.70
N GLN A 96 25.71 1.79 8.31
CA GLN A 96 26.27 0.59 8.94
C GLN A 96 26.11 -0.63 8.02
#